data_AF-A0A9D0YY06-F1
#
_entry.id   AF-A0A9D0YY06-F1
#
_cell.length_a   1.000
_cell.length_b   1.000
_cell.length_c   1.000
_cell.angle_alpha   90.00
_cell.angle_beta   90.00
_cell.angle_gamma   90.00
#
_symmetry.space_group_name_H-M   'P 1'
#
loop_
_entity.id
_entity.type
_entity.pdbx_description
1 polymer ?
#
loop_
_entity_poly.entity_id
_entity_poly.type
_entity_poly.pdbx_seq_one_letter_code
_entity_poly.pdbx_strand_id
1 'polypeptide(L)'
;MTYLQAFLLGGALCLLIQLLFRTTKRAIVTVLTLAYCIGILMTAMGWMAPLSDFGQCGMYLLLIGGGEAAYWGMVSLLQGNPSDILRYLALVVFCFAIGIGGGFLLHGKRKRKIAPKP
;
A
#
# COMPACT_ATOMS: atom_id res chain seq x y z
N MET A 1 14.44 -18.51 13.65
CA MET A 1 14.30 -17.18 14.30
C MET A 1 13.91 -16.13 13.26
N THR A 2 12.82 -16.35 12.53
CA THR A 2 12.38 -15.53 11.38
C THR A 2 11.49 -14.35 11.78
N TYR A 3 10.68 -14.50 12.84
CA TYR A 3 9.78 -13.44 13.32
C TYR A 3 10.50 -12.18 13.81
N LEU A 4 11.64 -12.34 14.48
CA LEU A 4 12.42 -11.21 14.98
C LEU A 4 13.03 -10.40 13.82
N GLN A 5 13.50 -11.09 12.78
CA GLN A 5 14.01 -10.44 11.56
C GLN A 5 12.89 -9.75 10.78
N ALA A 6 11.71 -10.38 10.67
CA ALA A 6 10.53 -9.77 10.04
C ALA A 6 10.06 -8.50 10.78
N PHE A 7 10.05 -8.54 12.12
CA PHE A 7 9.71 -7.38 12.94
C PHE A 7 10.74 -6.25 12.79
N LEU A 8 12.04 -6.59 12.80
CA LEU A 8 13.11 -5.60 12.69
C LEU A 8 13.13 -4.95 11.30
N LEU A 9 12.93 -5.73 10.23
CA LEU A 9 12.88 -5.22 8.87
C LEU A 9 11.64 -4.33 8.67
N GLY A 10 10.47 -4.77 9.11
CA GLY A 10 9.24 -3.97 9.04
C GLY A 10 9.33 -2.68 9.85
N GLY A 11 9.90 -2.74 11.06
CA GLY A 11 10.13 -1.58 11.92
C GLY A 11 11.15 -0.60 11.33
N ALA A 12 12.26 -1.10 10.79
CA ALA A 12 13.27 -0.28 10.13
C ALA A 12 12.72 0.41 8.87
N LEU A 13 11.92 -0.30 8.08
CA LEU A 13 11.31 0.24 6.86
C LEU A 13 10.22 1.27 7.20
N CYS A 14 9.44 1.03 8.26
CA CYS A 14 8.51 2.02 8.80
C CYS A 14 9.25 3.29 9.25
N LEU A 15 10.36 3.15 9.98
CA LEU A 15 11.20 4.28 10.40
C LEU A 15 11.76 5.05 9.20
N LEU A 16 12.22 4.37 8.15
CA LEU A 16 12.72 4.99 6.92
C LEU A 16 11.65 5.83 6.22
N ILE A 17 10.44 5.31 6.07
CA ILE A 17 9.33 6.07 5.45
C ILE A 17 8.91 7.23 6.35
N GLN A 18 8.91 7.03 7.67
CA GLN A 18 8.59 8.09 8.62
C GLN A 18 9.65 9.21 8.59
N LEU A 19 10.92 8.85 8.41
CA LEU A 19 12.02 9.80 8.19
C LEU A 19 11.82 10.55 6.86
N LEU A 20 11.52 9.83 5.77
CA LEU A 20 11.22 10.44 4.47
C LEU A 20 10.03 11.40 4.55
N PHE A 21 9.01 11.04 5.34
CA PHE A 21 7.86 11.91 5.58
C PHE A 21 8.26 13.19 6.33
N ARG A 22 9.15 13.07 7.32
CA ARG A 22 9.71 14.22 8.06
C ARG A 22 10.57 15.12 7.19
N THR A 23 11.39 14.55 6.30
CA THR A 23 12.28 15.33 5.42
C THR A 23 11.51 16.03 4.30
N THR A 24 10.44 15.42 3.79
CA THR A 24 9.80 15.88 2.55
C THR A 24 8.77 17.00 2.78
N LYS A 25 8.26 17.24 4.02
CA LYS A 25 7.19 18.25 4.33
C LYS A 25 6.01 18.26 3.33
N ARG A 26 5.76 17.18 2.59
CA ARG A 26 4.67 17.05 1.61
C ARG A 26 3.45 16.41 2.27
N ALA A 27 2.30 16.50 1.59
CA ALA A 27 1.11 15.79 2.02
C ALA A 27 1.36 14.27 2.09
N ILE A 28 0.83 13.63 3.14
CA ILE A 28 0.93 12.19 3.44
C ILE A 28 0.71 11.33 2.19
N VAL A 29 -0.32 11.65 1.42
CA VAL A 29 -0.67 10.95 0.17
C VAL A 29 0.51 10.85 -0.80
N THR A 30 1.33 11.89 -0.93
CA THR A 30 2.44 11.92 -1.91
C THR A 30 3.52 10.90 -1.55
N VAL A 31 3.87 10.81 -0.27
CA VAL A 31 4.91 9.89 0.21
C VAL A 31 4.42 8.44 0.11
N LEU A 32 3.13 8.21 0.39
CA LEU A 32 2.51 6.90 0.21
C LEU A 32 2.52 6.46 -1.27
N THR A 33 2.17 7.35 -2.20
CA THR A 33 2.23 7.03 -3.64
C THR A 33 3.66 6.75 -4.11
N LEU A 34 4.65 7.48 -3.61
CA LEU A 34 6.06 7.25 -3.95
C LEU A 34 6.52 5.87 -3.46
N ALA A 35 6.20 5.51 -2.23
CA ALA A 35 6.51 4.19 -1.67
C ALA A 35 5.82 3.06 -2.46
N TYR A 36 4.59 3.28 -2.94
CA TYR A 36 3.88 2.35 -3.81
C TYR A 36 4.58 2.15 -5.16
N CYS A 37 4.95 3.25 -5.83
CA CYS A 37 5.69 3.18 -7.10
C CYS A 37 7.06 2.51 -6.96
N ILE A 38 7.78 2.79 -5.87
CA ILE A 38 9.05 2.10 -5.56
C ILE A 38 8.83 0.59 -5.41
N GLY A 39 7.73 0.19 -4.76
CA GLY A 39 7.34 -1.21 -4.65
C GLY A 39 7.21 -1.89 -6.01
N ILE A 40 6.44 -1.29 -6.94
CA ILE A 40 6.27 -1.82 -8.31
C ILE A 40 7.61 -1.96 -9.03
N LEU A 41 8.47 -0.94 -8.95
CA LEU A 41 9.79 -0.95 -9.60
C LEU A 41 10.69 -2.04 -9.00
N MET A 42 10.69 -2.20 -7.68
CA MET A 42 11.46 -3.26 -7.00
C MET A 42 10.95 -4.66 -7.36
N THR A 43 9.64 -4.85 -7.54
CA THR A 43 9.08 -6.12 -8.03
C THR A 43 9.51 -6.39 -9.46
N ALA A 44 9.45 -5.38 -10.34
CA ALA A 44 9.85 -5.50 -11.73
C ALA A 44 11.35 -5.85 -11.88
N MET A 45 12.21 -5.31 -11.00
CA MET A 45 13.64 -5.64 -10.97
C MET A 45 13.95 -7.00 -10.32
N GLY A 46 12.96 -7.70 -9.75
CA GLY A 46 13.14 -9.01 -9.10
C GLY A 46 13.82 -8.97 -7.73
N TRP A 47 14.18 -7.78 -7.22
CA TRP A 47 14.75 -7.61 -5.87
C TRP A 47 13.78 -7.90 -4.74
N MET A 48 12.48 -8.01 -5.05
CA MET A 48 11.48 -8.27 -4.04
C MET A 48 11.50 -9.70 -3.50
N ALA A 49 11.92 -10.69 -4.30
CA ALA A 49 12.00 -12.09 -3.88
C ALA A 49 12.98 -12.30 -2.70
N PRO A 50 14.26 -11.86 -2.74
CA PRO A 50 15.15 -12.00 -1.59
C PRO A 50 14.69 -11.13 -0.41
N LEU A 51 14.16 -9.92 -0.65
CA LEU A 51 13.67 -9.09 0.44
C LEU A 51 12.44 -9.68 1.14
N SER A 52 11.57 -10.36 0.41
CA SER A 52 10.39 -11.03 0.94
C SER A 52 10.75 -12.27 1.75
N ASP A 53 11.74 -13.05 1.33
CA ASP A 53 12.23 -14.20 2.12
C ASP A 53 12.90 -13.76 3.44
N PHE A 54 13.62 -12.64 3.44
CA PHE A 54 14.26 -12.11 4.65
C PHE A 54 13.29 -11.35 5.57
N GLY A 55 12.33 -10.62 5.01
CA GLY A 55 11.40 -9.76 5.74
C GLY A 55 10.03 -10.37 6.04
N GLN A 56 9.67 -11.43 5.32
CA GLN A 56 8.37 -12.10 5.33
C GLN A 56 7.21 -11.10 5.47
N CYS A 57 6.34 -11.27 6.48
CA CYS A 57 5.19 -10.40 6.72
C CYS A 57 5.55 -8.92 6.92
N GLY A 58 6.79 -8.60 7.33
CA GLY A 58 7.26 -7.24 7.55
C GLY A 58 7.33 -6.39 6.29
N MET A 59 7.58 -6.99 5.12
CA MET A 59 7.59 -6.29 3.83
C MET A 59 6.17 -6.01 3.31
N TYR A 60 5.23 -6.93 3.59
CA TYR A 60 3.84 -6.85 3.12
C TYR A 60 2.96 -5.90 3.94
N LEU A 61 3.38 -5.54 5.17
CA LEU A 61 2.64 -4.58 6.02
C LEU A 61 2.69 -3.13 5.52
N LEU A 62 3.63 -2.82 4.62
CA LEU A 62 3.84 -1.49 4.05
C LEU A 62 3.21 -1.37 2.66
N LEU A 63 2.97 -0.12 2.21
CA LEU A 63 2.39 0.15 0.88
C LEU A 63 3.19 -0.46 -0.29
N ILE A 64 4.44 -0.84 -0.04
CA ILE A 64 5.31 -1.58 -0.95
C ILE A 64 4.68 -2.92 -1.36
N GLY A 65 4.07 -3.66 -0.43
CA GLY A 65 3.38 -4.92 -0.73
C GLY A 65 2.14 -4.72 -1.61
N GLY A 66 1.49 -3.56 -1.51
CA GLY A 66 0.43 -3.18 -2.46
C GLY A 66 0.96 -2.96 -3.88
N GLY A 67 2.19 -2.46 -4.02
CA GLY A 67 2.87 -2.33 -5.32
C GLY A 67 3.24 -3.67 -5.93
N GLU A 68 3.68 -4.63 -5.11
CA GLU A 68 3.94 -6.02 -5.54
C GLU A 68 2.68 -6.70 -6.09
N ALA A 69 1.58 -6.61 -5.34
CA ALA A 69 0.30 -7.16 -5.76
C ALA A 69 -0.20 -6.54 -7.07
N ALA A 70 0.10 -5.26 -7.31
CA ALA A 70 -0.24 -4.59 -8.55
C ALA A 70 0.61 -5.03 -9.74
N TYR A 71 1.91 -5.21 -9.54
CA TYR A 71 2.79 -5.77 -10.58
C TYR A 71 2.34 -7.16 -11.00
N TRP A 72 2.15 -8.08 -10.03
CA TRP A 72 1.67 -9.43 -10.32
C TRP A 72 0.28 -9.43 -10.94
N GLY A 73 -0.62 -8.56 -10.46
CA GLY A 73 -1.92 -8.35 -11.08
C GLY A 73 -1.79 -8.03 -12.56
N MET A 74 -0.97 -7.05 -12.94
CA MET A 74 -0.75 -6.68 -14.35
C MET A 74 -0.14 -7.83 -15.17
N VAL A 75 0.85 -8.55 -14.63
CA VAL A 75 1.45 -9.70 -15.31
C VAL A 75 0.41 -10.80 -15.53
N SER A 76 -0.41 -11.09 -14.52
CA SER A 76 -1.49 -12.08 -14.62
C SER A 76 -2.58 -11.68 -15.63
N LEU A 77 -2.86 -10.37 -15.78
CA LEU A 77 -3.74 -9.86 -16.83
C LEU A 77 -3.17 -10.18 -18.22
N LEU A 78 -1.86 -9.99 -18.42
CA LEU A 78 -1.19 -10.32 -19.69
C LEU A 78 -1.19 -11.82 -19.99
N GLN A 79 -1.14 -12.67 -18.97
CA GLN A 79 -1.15 -14.12 -19.13
C GLN A 79 -2.53 -14.73 -19.39
N GLY A 80 -3.61 -13.95 -19.33
CA GLY A 80 -4.96 -14.40 -19.70
C GLY A 80 -5.61 -15.37 -18.71
N ASN A 81 -5.13 -15.45 -17.47
CA ASN A 81 -5.68 -16.35 -16.46
C ASN A 81 -6.94 -15.76 -15.79
N PRO A 82 -8.13 -16.38 -15.94
CA PRO A 82 -9.40 -15.79 -15.51
C PRO A 82 -9.52 -15.65 -13.97
N SER A 83 -8.90 -16.54 -13.20
CA SER A 83 -8.93 -16.52 -11.73
C SER A 83 -8.17 -15.33 -11.13
N ASP A 84 -7.04 -14.97 -11.72
CA ASP A 84 -6.17 -13.91 -11.19
C ASP A 84 -6.66 -12.53 -11.63
N ILE A 85 -7.24 -12.45 -12.84
CA ILE A 85 -7.98 -11.27 -13.30
C ILE A 85 -9.10 -10.93 -12.32
N LEU A 86 -9.88 -11.93 -11.88
CA LEU A 86 -11.00 -11.71 -10.96
C LEU A 86 -10.53 -11.24 -9.58
N ARG A 87 -9.41 -11.79 -9.07
CA ARG A 87 -8.81 -11.35 -7.80
C ARG A 87 -8.29 -9.92 -7.87
N TYR A 88 -7.63 -9.55 -8.97
CA TYR A 88 -7.15 -8.19 -9.17
C TYR A 88 -8.30 -7.19 -9.30
N LEU A 89 -9.33 -7.55 -10.07
CA LEU A 89 -10.53 -6.73 -10.22
C LEU A 89 -11.26 -6.54 -8.87
N ALA A 90 -11.39 -7.61 -8.08
CA ALA A 90 -11.98 -7.55 -6.75
C ALA A 90 -11.19 -6.61 -5.82
N LEU A 91 -9.85 -6.66 -5.86
CA LEU A 91 -8.97 -5.77 -5.09
C LEU A 91 -9.18 -4.30 -5.50
N VAL A 92 -9.22 -4.00 -6.79
CA VAL A 92 -9.43 -2.63 -7.31
C VAL A 92 -10.80 -2.10 -6.90
N VAL A 93 -11.85 -2.90 -7.06
CA VAL A 93 -13.22 -2.53 -6.66
C VAL A 93 -13.31 -2.29 -5.15
N PHE A 94 -12.65 -3.13 -4.34
CA PHE A 94 -12.61 -2.97 -2.89
C PHE A 94 -11.90 -1.69 -2.46
N CYS A 95 -10.75 -1.37 -3.06
CA CYS A 95 -10.03 -0.12 -2.82
C CYS A 95 -10.87 1.11 -3.21
N PHE A 96 -11.57 1.06 -4.35
CA PHE A 96 -12.48 2.12 -4.77
C PHE A 96 -13.68 2.29 -3.81
N ALA A 97 -14.26 1.17 -3.36
CA ALA A 97 -15.37 1.19 -2.40
C ALA A 97 -14.95 1.82 -1.07
N ILE A 98 -13.77 1.47 -0.54
CA ILE A 98 -13.21 2.10 0.67
C ILE A 98 -12.92 3.58 0.44
N GLY A 99 -12.35 3.95 -0.71
CA GLY A 99 -12.03 5.34 -1.04
C GLY A 99 -13.28 6.22 -1.10
N ILE A 100 -14.31 5.78 -1.83
CA ILE A 100 -15.59 6.49 -1.95
C ILE A 100 -16.33 6.51 -0.60
N GLY A 101 -16.38 5.37 0.10
CA GLY A 101 -17.00 5.27 1.41
C GLY A 101 -16.34 6.18 2.45
N GLY A 102 -15.01 6.20 2.50
CA GLY A 102 -14.24 7.10 3.36
C GLY A 102 -14.47 8.58 3.01
N GLY A 103 -14.51 8.92 1.72
CA GLY A 103 -14.86 10.27 1.24
C GLY A 103 -16.25 10.71 1.69
N PHE A 104 -17.25 9.84 1.56
CA PHE A 104 -18.63 10.12 1.96
C PHE A 104 -18.75 10.30 3.49
N LEU A 105 -18.08 9.44 4.28
CA LEU A 105 -18.10 9.49 5.75
C LEU A 105 -17.44 10.77 6.28
N LEU A 106 -16.32 11.19 5.68
CA LEU A 106 -15.62 12.43 6.04
C LEU A 106 -16.42 13.67 5.62
N HIS A 107 -17.11 13.64 4.47
CA HIS A 107 -17.97 14.75 4.03
C HIS A 107 -19.18 14.95 4.97
N GLY A 108 -19.80 13.85 5.41
CA GLY A 108 -20.89 13.88 6.40
C GLY A 108 -20.45 14.40 7.78
N LYS A 109 -19.26 14.01 8.26
CA LYS A 109 -18.69 14.54 9.50
C LYS A 109 -18.30 16.01 9.41
N ARG A 110 -17.84 16.49 8.24
CA ARG A 110 -17.52 17.91 8.02
C ARG A 110 -18.77 18.79 8.10
N LYS A 111 -19.89 18.36 7.50
CA LYS A 111 -21.18 19.08 7.63
C LYS A 111 -21.67 19.18 9.08
N ARG A 112 -21.53 18.13 9.89
CA ARG A 112 -21.92 18.16 11.32
C ARG A 112 -21.04 19.05 12.20
N LYS A 113 -19.75 19.24 11.86
CA LYS A 113 -18.87 20.15 12.62
C LYS A 113 -19.10 21.63 12.33
N ILE A 114 -19.72 21.98 11.21
CA ILE A 114 -19.97 23.37 10.77
C ILE A 114 -21.39 23.83 11.12
N ALA A 115 -22.29 22.92 11.48
CA ALA A 115 -23.62 23.28 11.97
C ALA A 115 -23.50 23.99 13.34
N PRO A 116 -24.18 25.14 13.54
CA PRO A 116 -24.19 25.80 14.84
C PRO A 116 -24.80 24.84 15.87
N LYS A 117 -24.11 24.66 17.00
CA LYS A 117 -24.67 23.94 18.15
C LYS A 117 -25.82 24.79 18.73
N PRO A 118 -26.95 24.17 19.12
CA PRO A 118 -28.03 24.87 19.81
C PRO A 118 -27.58 25.41 21.17
#